data_AF-A0A0S4Q619-F1
#
_entry.id   AF-A0A0S4Q619-F1
#
_cell.length_a   1.000
_cell.length_b   1.000
_cell.length_c   1.000
_cell.angle_alpha   90.00
_cell.angle_beta   90.00
_cell.angle_gamma   90.00
#
_symmetry.space_group_name_H-M   'P 1'
#
loop_
_entity.id
_entity.type
_entity.pdbx_description
1 polymer ?
#
loop_
_entity_poly.entity_id
_entity_poly.type
_entity_poly.pdbx_seq_one_letter_code
_entity_poly.pdbx_strand_id
1 'polypeptide(L)'
;MSKRLSGTPVDVQDYFAEAISCLEGELYRSGIVLAWAGHFHVLTEVCYAKHEADLRTARPKWAFKDLAELKEQVAEANFLIAAKDVKFVSKPQLRILDGQLSLRNQCAHPTLYRPSMNAAIGYVDTMIRQTLTYLPPAP
;
A
#
# COMPACT_ATOMS: atom_id res chain seq x y z
N MET A 1 -7.25 16.19 7.52
CA MET A 1 -6.85 15.12 6.58
C MET A 1 -8.02 14.35 5.96
N SER A 2 -9.21 14.28 6.57
CA SER A 2 -10.34 13.44 6.10
C SER A 2 -10.91 13.76 4.69
N LYS A 3 -10.99 15.03 4.27
CA LYS A 3 -11.64 15.41 2.99
C LYS A 3 -11.00 14.84 1.70
N ARG A 4 -9.79 14.29 1.74
CA ARG A 4 -9.08 13.83 0.52
C ARG A 4 -9.41 12.40 0.09
N LEU A 5 -10.04 11.59 0.94
CA LEU A 5 -10.24 10.16 0.69
C LEU A 5 -11.61 9.79 0.12
N SER A 6 -12.52 10.75 -0.04
CA SER A 6 -13.92 10.51 -0.43
C SER A 6 -14.12 9.81 -1.79
N GLY A 7 -13.09 9.72 -2.63
CA GLY A 7 -13.10 8.99 -3.90
C GLY A 7 -12.57 7.56 -3.84
N THR A 8 -12.21 7.05 -2.66
CA THR A 8 -11.78 5.65 -2.47
C THR A 8 -12.94 4.74 -2.04
N PRO A 9 -12.86 3.42 -2.30
CA PRO A 9 -13.72 2.43 -1.66
C PRO A 9 -13.83 2.62 -0.15
N VAL A 10 -14.99 2.28 0.44
CA VAL A 10 -15.30 2.54 1.86
C VAL A 10 -14.26 1.89 2.78
N ASP A 11 -13.88 0.65 2.51
CA ASP A 11 -12.87 -0.09 3.27
C ASP A 11 -11.50 0.61 3.27
N VAL A 12 -11.10 1.24 2.16
CA VAL A 12 -9.85 2.01 2.07
C VAL A 12 -9.89 3.26 2.95
N GLN A 13 -11.04 3.96 2.98
CA GLN A 13 -11.22 5.13 3.85
C GLN A 13 -11.09 4.73 5.32
N ASP A 14 -11.67 3.57 5.68
CA ASP A 14 -11.62 3.02 7.02
C ASP A 14 -10.17 2.72 7.46
N TYR A 15 -9.35 2.09 6.61
CA TYR A 15 -7.94 1.85 6.93
C TYR A 15 -7.16 3.13 7.25
N PHE A 16 -7.38 4.22 6.51
CA PHE A 16 -6.69 5.49 6.79
C PHE A 16 -7.29 6.23 7.98
N ALA A 17 -8.60 6.12 8.22
CA ALA A 17 -9.25 6.67 9.40
C ALA A 17 -8.72 5.98 10.67
N GLU A 18 -8.67 4.65 10.67
CA GLU A 18 -8.10 3.86 11.78
C GLU A 18 -6.60 4.14 11.95
N ALA A 19 -5.84 4.33 10.87
CA ALA A 19 -4.44 4.72 10.95
C ALA A 19 -4.27 6.09 11.65
N ILE A 20 -5.15 7.05 11.38
CA ILE A 20 -5.17 8.35 12.06
C ILE A 20 -5.53 8.18 13.53
N SER A 21 -6.55 7.40 13.87
CA SER A 21 -6.90 7.10 15.26
C SER A 21 -5.75 6.43 16.02
N CYS A 22 -4.96 5.59 15.36
CA CYS A 22 -3.74 5.04 15.94
C CYS A 22 -2.70 6.13 16.24
N LEU A 23 -2.52 7.13 15.36
CA LEU A 23 -1.62 8.25 15.63
C LEU A 23 -2.09 9.07 16.83
N GLU A 24 -3.39 9.34 16.92
CA GLU A 24 -4.01 10.07 18.03
C GLU A 24 -3.86 9.33 19.36
N GLY A 25 -3.94 8.00 19.35
CA GLY A 25 -3.72 7.14 20.51
C GLY A 25 -2.26 6.74 20.78
N GLU A 26 -1.28 7.36 20.12
CA GLU A 26 0.16 7.05 20.23
C GLU A 26 0.55 5.61 19.85
N LEU A 27 -0.32 4.91 19.10
CA LEU A 27 -0.12 3.57 18.56
C LEU A 27 0.60 3.62 17.21
N TYR A 28 1.78 4.24 17.17
CA TYR A 28 2.47 4.61 15.93
C TYR A 28 2.79 3.44 14.99
N ARG A 29 3.19 2.28 15.53
CA ARG A 29 3.45 1.07 14.73
C ARG A 29 2.18 0.58 14.04
N SER A 30 1.04 0.60 14.75
CA SER A 30 -0.25 0.21 14.21
C SER A 30 -0.72 1.17 13.12
N GLY A 31 -0.54 2.48 13.33
CA GLY A 31 -0.85 3.49 12.31
C GLY A 31 -0.06 3.29 11.01
N ILE A 32 1.23 2.95 11.10
CA ILE A 32 2.06 2.60 9.94
C ILE A 32 1.53 1.35 9.22
N VAL A 33 1.17 0.30 9.98
CA VAL A 33 0.65 -0.96 9.40
C VAL A 33 -0.67 -0.74 8.66
N LEU A 34 -1.61 -0.02 9.27
CA LEU A 34 -2.92 0.26 8.67
C LEU A 34 -2.81 1.17 7.44
N ALA A 35 -1.98 2.21 7.49
CA ALA A 35 -1.77 3.10 6.36
C ALA A 35 -1.14 2.37 5.16
N TRP A 36 -0.20 1.45 5.40
CA TRP A 36 0.34 0.59 4.36
C TRP A 36 -0.73 -0.35 3.78
N ALA A 37 -1.56 -0.96 4.64
CA ALA A 37 -2.63 -1.87 4.20
C ALA A 37 -3.60 -1.18 3.24
N GLY A 38 -4.08 0.02 3.59
CA GLY A 38 -4.95 0.82 2.73
C GLY A 38 -4.27 1.22 1.41
N HIS A 39 -3.01 1.67 1.47
CA HIS A 39 -2.23 2.04 0.28
C HIS A 39 -2.02 0.84 -0.66
N PHE A 40 -1.54 -0.28 -0.13
CA PHE A 40 -1.24 -1.47 -0.91
C PHE A 40 -2.49 -2.09 -1.50
N HIS A 41 -3.62 -2.07 -0.78
CA HIS A 41 -4.91 -2.46 -1.33
C HIS A 41 -5.22 -1.68 -2.62
N VAL A 42 -5.24 -0.34 -2.58
CA VAL A 42 -5.51 0.48 -3.77
C VAL A 42 -4.49 0.25 -4.88
N LEU A 43 -3.19 0.18 -4.54
CA LEU A 43 -2.13 -0.09 -5.50
C LEU A 43 -2.39 -1.40 -6.26
N THR A 44 -2.73 -2.47 -5.54
CA THR A 44 -2.98 -3.79 -6.13
C THR A 44 -4.24 -3.82 -6.98
N GLU A 45 -5.35 -3.25 -6.49
CA GLU A 45 -6.61 -3.13 -7.25
C GLU A 45 -6.41 -2.39 -8.57
N VAL A 46 -5.81 -1.20 -8.53
CA VAL A 46 -5.63 -0.36 -9.72
C VAL A 46 -4.63 -0.98 -10.68
N CYS A 47 -3.55 -1.60 -10.17
CA CYS A 47 -2.57 -2.30 -11.01
C CYS A 47 -3.23 -3.49 -11.71
N TYR A 48 -3.93 -4.34 -10.96
CA TYR A 48 -4.58 -5.54 -11.50
C TYR A 48 -5.63 -5.19 -12.55
N ALA A 49 -6.52 -4.24 -12.24
CA ALA A 49 -7.58 -3.82 -13.15
C ALA A 49 -7.05 -3.30 -14.50
N LYS A 50 -5.84 -2.72 -14.53
CA LYS A 50 -5.22 -2.17 -15.75
C LYS A 50 -4.26 -3.14 -16.44
N HIS A 51 -3.64 -4.06 -15.70
CA HIS A 51 -2.48 -4.83 -16.16
C HIS A 51 -2.57 -6.33 -15.89
N GLU A 52 -3.76 -6.90 -15.65
CA GLU A 52 -3.89 -8.35 -15.38
C GLU A 52 -3.20 -9.22 -16.44
N ALA A 53 -3.46 -8.98 -17.73
CA ALA A 53 -2.86 -9.75 -18.82
C ALA A 53 -1.32 -9.61 -18.86
N ASP A 54 -0.82 -8.40 -18.60
CA ASP A 54 0.61 -8.12 -18.54
C ASP A 54 1.26 -8.82 -17.34
N LEU A 55 0.58 -8.85 -16.19
CA LEU A 55 1.05 -9.54 -14.98
C LEU A 55 1.16 -11.05 -15.23
N ARG A 56 0.14 -11.66 -15.86
CA ARG A 56 0.17 -13.08 -16.23
C ARG A 56 1.30 -13.39 -17.21
N THR A 57 1.55 -12.50 -18.17
CA THR A 57 2.64 -12.63 -19.15
C THR A 57 4.02 -12.46 -18.49
N ALA A 58 4.19 -11.49 -17.60
CA ALA A 58 5.45 -11.20 -16.92
C ALA A 58 5.77 -12.23 -15.81
N ARG A 59 4.77 -12.95 -15.31
CA ARG A 59 4.87 -13.94 -14.23
C ARG A 59 4.13 -15.23 -14.58
N PRO A 60 4.57 -16.00 -15.59
CA PRO A 60 3.88 -17.20 -16.04
C PRO A 60 3.83 -18.33 -15.00
N LYS A 61 4.60 -18.23 -13.90
CA LYS A 61 4.60 -19.17 -12.78
C LYS A 61 3.58 -18.84 -11.70
N TRP A 62 2.94 -17.67 -11.74
CA TRP A 62 1.89 -17.29 -10.78
C TRP A 62 0.56 -17.83 -11.28
N ALA A 63 -0.04 -18.75 -10.51
CA ALA A 63 -1.30 -19.38 -10.84
C ALA A 63 -2.39 -18.87 -9.88
N PHE A 64 -3.19 -17.91 -10.35
CA PHE A 64 -4.26 -17.29 -9.57
C PHE A 64 -5.50 -17.09 -10.45
N LYS A 65 -6.69 -17.28 -9.88
CA LYS A 65 -7.99 -17.07 -10.53
C LYS A 65 -8.38 -15.60 -10.56
N ASP A 66 -8.08 -14.87 -9.49
CA ASP A 66 -8.46 -13.48 -9.26
C ASP A 66 -7.41 -12.76 -8.39
N LEU A 67 -7.64 -11.46 -8.15
CA LEU A 67 -6.76 -10.64 -7.34
C LEU A 67 -6.69 -11.09 -5.88
N ALA A 68 -7.77 -11.63 -5.32
CA ALA A 68 -7.79 -12.11 -3.95
C ALA A 68 -6.79 -13.27 -3.77
N GLU A 69 -6.87 -14.27 -4.65
CA GLU A 69 -5.93 -15.39 -4.66
C GLU A 69 -4.49 -14.93 -4.94
N LEU A 70 -4.30 -13.96 -5.83
CA LEU A 70 -2.99 -13.38 -6.09
C LEU A 70 -2.36 -12.79 -4.83
N LYS A 71 -3.13 -12.01 -4.05
CA LYS A 71 -2.64 -11.37 -2.81
C LYS A 71 -2.33 -12.37 -1.70
N GLU A 72 -3.03 -13.51 -1.65
CA GLU A 72 -2.75 -14.58 -0.70
C GLU A 72 -1.47 -15.36 -1.05
N GLN A 73 -1.21 -15.57 -2.33
CA GLN A 73 -0.09 -16.40 -2.78
C GLN A 73 1.21 -15.64 -3.00
N VAL A 74 1.13 -14.34 -3.31
CA VAL A 74 2.29 -13.54 -3.70
C VAL A 74 2.64 -12.55 -2.60
N ALA A 75 3.86 -12.68 -2.08
CA ALA A 75 4.42 -11.72 -1.16
C ALA A 75 4.43 -10.29 -1.75
N GLU A 76 4.15 -9.30 -0.93
CA GLU A 76 3.98 -7.90 -1.37
C GLU A 76 5.20 -7.37 -2.12
N ALA A 77 6.41 -7.70 -1.66
CA ALA A 77 7.65 -7.34 -2.37
C ALA A 77 7.69 -7.88 -3.81
N ASN A 78 7.24 -9.12 -4.02
CA ASN A 78 7.18 -9.72 -5.35
C ASN A 78 6.12 -9.04 -6.23
N PHE A 79 4.98 -8.66 -5.65
CA PHE A 79 3.97 -7.88 -6.34
C PHE A 79 4.52 -6.52 -6.80
N LEU A 80 5.24 -5.79 -5.94
CA LEU A 80 5.84 -4.50 -6.29
C LEU A 80 6.82 -4.61 -7.48
N ILE A 81 7.64 -5.67 -7.51
CA ILE A 81 8.54 -5.94 -8.63
C ILE A 81 7.73 -6.21 -9.91
N ALA A 82 6.65 -7.00 -9.83
CA ALA A 82 5.79 -7.27 -10.98
C ALA A 82 5.08 -6.00 -11.47
N ALA A 83 4.60 -5.14 -10.57
CA ALA A 83 4.02 -3.84 -10.90
C ALA A 83 5.02 -2.94 -11.66
N LYS A 84 6.32 -3.02 -11.32
CA LYS A 84 7.38 -2.34 -12.08
C LYS A 84 7.58 -2.94 -13.47
N ASP A 85 7.52 -4.26 -13.59
CA ASP A 85 7.74 -4.97 -14.86
C ASP A 85 6.62 -4.69 -15.87
N VAL A 86 5.38 -4.54 -15.40
CA VAL A 86 4.24 -4.09 -16.22
C VAL A 86 4.15 -2.57 -16.36
N LYS A 87 5.19 -1.84 -15.93
CA LYS A 87 5.32 -0.37 -16.01
C LYS A 87 4.23 0.42 -15.27
N PHE A 88 3.52 -0.22 -14.34
CA PHE A 88 2.56 0.47 -13.47
C PHE A 88 3.27 1.42 -12.48
N VAL A 89 4.44 1.00 -11.99
CA VAL A 89 5.36 1.87 -11.22
C VAL A 89 6.72 1.96 -11.90
N SER A 90 7.37 3.10 -11.76
CA SER A 90 8.74 3.32 -12.22
C SER A 90 9.77 2.69 -11.28
N LYS A 91 11.01 2.50 -11.76
CA LYS A 91 12.13 2.02 -10.93
C LYS A 91 12.40 2.89 -9.69
N PRO A 92 12.34 4.24 -9.75
CA PRO A 92 12.41 5.08 -8.55
C PRO A 92 11.24 4.83 -7.58
N GLN A 93 10.01 4.71 -8.08
CA GLN A 93 8.84 4.42 -7.24
C GLN A 93 8.96 3.06 -6.53
N LEU A 94 9.45 2.02 -7.23
CA LEU A 94 9.71 0.71 -6.62
C LEU A 94 10.65 0.83 -5.41
N ARG A 95 11.77 1.56 -5.55
CA ARG A 95 12.71 1.76 -4.43
C ARG A 95 12.07 2.46 -3.23
N ILE A 96 11.20 3.43 -3.47
CA ILE A 96 10.44 4.09 -2.41
C ILE A 96 9.52 3.07 -1.74
N LEU A 97 8.73 2.33 -2.52
CA LEU A 97 7.77 1.34 -2.02
C LEU A 97 8.47 0.22 -1.23
N ASP A 98 9.62 -0.26 -1.67
CA ASP A 98 10.44 -1.24 -0.94
C ASP A 98 10.87 -0.70 0.44
N GLY A 99 11.27 0.58 0.51
CA GLY A 99 11.59 1.25 1.77
C GLY A 99 10.38 1.35 2.70
N GLN A 100 9.21 1.72 2.15
CA GLN A 100 7.96 1.83 2.92
C GLN A 100 7.48 0.45 3.42
N LEU A 101 7.61 -0.59 2.60
CA LEU A 101 7.34 -1.97 2.97
C LEU A 101 8.27 -2.45 4.09
N SER A 102 9.57 -2.17 3.98
CA SER A 102 10.54 -2.52 5.02
C SER A 102 10.23 -1.85 6.36
N LEU A 103 9.85 -0.57 6.34
CA LEU A 103 9.44 0.16 7.55
C LEU A 103 8.16 -0.43 8.16
N ARG A 104 7.17 -0.78 7.34
CA ARG A 104 5.97 -1.49 7.83
C ARG A 104 6.33 -2.84 8.43
N ASN A 105 7.20 -3.62 7.80
CA ASN A 105 7.62 -4.93 8.31
C ASN A 105 8.30 -4.81 9.67
N GLN A 106 9.16 -3.82 9.88
CA GLN A 106 9.71 -3.52 11.21
C GLN A 106 8.63 -3.21 12.25
N CYS A 107 7.55 -2.54 11.84
CA CYS A 107 6.40 -2.24 12.69
C CYS A 107 5.50 -3.46 12.95
N ALA A 108 5.35 -4.39 12.01
CA ALA A 108 4.47 -5.55 12.13
C ALA A 108 5.12 -6.76 12.85
N HIS A 109 6.44 -6.92 12.73
CA HIS A 109 7.18 -8.02 13.35
C HIS A 109 7.65 -7.67 14.77
N PRO A 110 7.97 -8.67 15.62
CA PRO A 110 8.52 -8.43 16.95
C PRO A 110 9.95 -7.89 16.88
N THR A 111 10.08 -6.62 16.52
CA THR A 111 11.34 -5.88 16.50
C THR A 111 11.37 -4.83 17.61
N LEU A 112 12.57 -4.34 17.93
CA LEU A 112 12.78 -3.22 18.84
C LEU A 112 12.50 -1.87 18.18
N TYR A 113 12.14 -1.84 16.90
CA TYR A 113 11.86 -0.59 16.20
C TYR A 113 10.65 0.11 16.82
N ARG A 114 10.82 1.39 17.13
CA ARG A 114 9.79 2.28 17.65
C ARG A 114 9.87 3.61 16.89
N PRO A 115 8.95 3.87 15.95
CA PRO A 115 8.92 5.13 15.24
C PRO A 115 8.56 6.26 16.21
N SER A 116 9.12 7.45 15.99
CA SER A 116 8.65 8.67 16.66
C SER A 116 7.31 9.13 16.09
N MET A 117 6.60 10.00 16.82
CA MET A 117 5.36 10.62 16.35
C MET A 117 5.52 11.26 14.97
N ASN A 118 6.57 12.06 14.77
CA ASN A 118 6.83 12.74 13.50
C ASN A 118 7.10 11.76 12.35
N ALA A 119 7.82 10.67 12.63
CA ALA A 119 8.07 9.63 11.62
C ALA A 119 6.78 8.93 11.22
N ALA A 120 5.91 8.61 12.19
CA ALA A 120 4.64 7.95 11.93
C ALA A 120 3.65 8.85 11.17
N ILE A 121 3.53 10.13 11.56
CA ILE A 121 2.73 11.12 10.82
C ILE A 121 3.23 11.25 9.38
N GLY A 122 4.55 11.38 9.19
CA GLY A 122 5.16 11.49 7.87
C GLY A 122 4.90 10.26 7.00
N TYR A 123 4.92 9.06 7.59
CA TYR A 123 4.59 7.82 6.90
C TYR A 123 3.14 7.80 6.44
N VAL A 124 2.19 8.03 7.35
CA VAL A 124 0.75 7.99 7.05
C VAL A 124 0.39 9.03 5.98
N ASP A 125 0.91 10.25 6.10
CA ASP A 125 0.71 11.31 5.10
C ASP A 125 1.31 10.94 3.72
N THR A 126 2.45 10.23 3.70
CA THR A 126 3.03 9.72 2.45
C THR A 126 2.16 8.64 1.81
N MET A 127 1.67 7.68 2.60
CA MET A 127 0.77 6.62 2.11
C MET A 127 -0.52 7.21 1.53
N ILE A 128 -1.13 8.18 2.21
CA ILE A 128 -2.33 8.88 1.70
C ILE A 128 -2.00 9.58 0.38
N ARG A 129 -0.94 10.40 0.32
CA ARG A 129 -0.60 11.14 -0.91
C ARG A 129 -0.30 10.23 -2.09
N GLN A 130 0.45 9.15 -1.88
CA GLN A 130 0.74 8.19 -2.95
C GLN A 130 -0.52 7.45 -3.40
N THR A 131 -1.39 7.06 -2.47
CA THR A 131 -2.67 6.40 -2.80
C THR A 131 -3.53 7.26 -3.72
N LEU A 132 -3.62 8.56 -3.42
CA LEU A 132 -4.39 9.50 -4.25
C LEU A 132 -3.87 9.62 -5.68
N THR A 133 -2.60 9.32 -5.95
CA THR A 133 -2.06 9.35 -7.32
C THR A 133 -2.56 8.20 -8.21
N TYR A 134 -3.06 7.12 -7.62
CA TYR A 134 -3.58 5.97 -8.35
C TYR A 134 -5.06 6.10 -8.70
N LEU A 135 -5.76 7.00 -8.00
CA LEU A 135 -7.19 7.19 -8.14
C LEU A 135 -7.49 8.23 -9.22
N PRO A 136 -8.65 8.13 -9.87
CA PRO A 136 -9.14 9.23 -10.68
C PRO A 136 -9.29 10.49 -9.83
N PRO A 137 -9.11 11.69 -10.41
CA PRO A 137 -9.41 12.94 -9.72
C PRO A 137 -10.86 12.91 -9.23
N ALA A 138 -11.09 13.43 -8.00
CA ALA A 138 -12.43 13.55 -7.47
C ALA A 138 -13.29 14.43 -8.41
N PRO A 139 -14.57 14.07 -8.61
CA PRO A 139 -15.50 14.86 -9.42
C PRO A 139 -15.71 16.28 -8.87
#